data_AF-A0A412I3C9-F1
#
_entry.id   AF-A0A412I3C9-F1
#
_cell.length_a   1.000
_cell.length_b   1.000
_cell.length_c   1.000
_cell.angle_alpha   90.00
_cell.angle_beta   90.00
_cell.angle_gamma   90.00
#
_symmetry.space_group_name_H-M   'P 1'
#
loop_
_entity.id
_entity.type
_entity.pdbx_description
1 polymer ?
#
loop_
_entity_poly.entity_id
_entity_poly.type
_entity_poly.pdbx_seq_one_letter_code
_entity_poly.pdbx_strand_id
1 'polypeptide(L)' 'MQNIDELVDLHECPLCEGGSILEEEGNGFYAQCMDCGCYTVHVDYKNEEDRLEAAKRAAELFNTGKVLKSNPGE' A
#
# COMPACT_ATOMS: atom_id res chain seq x y z
N MET A 1 13.28 17.09 2.41
CA MET A 1 12.69 15.86 1.83
C MET A 1 11.28 15.79 2.36
N GLN A 2 10.27 15.87 1.50
CA GLN A 2 8.89 15.62 1.93
C GLN A 2 8.75 14.11 2.12
N ASN A 3 8.32 13.67 3.30
CA ASN A 3 8.05 12.27 3.55
C ASN A 3 6.74 11.93 2.84
N ILE A 4 6.76 10.94 1.95
CA ILE A 4 5.58 10.51 1.18
C ILE A 4 4.45 10.07 2.13
N ASP A 5 4.80 9.50 3.27
CA ASP A 5 3.89 9.12 4.36
C ASP A 5 3.01 10.28 4.84
N GLU A 6 3.52 11.52 4.87
CA GLU A 6 2.74 12.70 5.27
C GLU A 6 1.79 13.20 4.16
N LEU A 7 1.96 12.71 2.93
CA LEU A 7 1.20 13.13 1.74
C LEU A 7 0.19 12.07 1.28
N VAL A 8 0.24 10.88 1.85
CA VAL A 8 -0.60 9.74 1.48
C VAL A 8 -1.48 9.37 2.66
N ASP A 9 -2.79 9.40 2.44
CA ASP A 9 -3.77 9.03 3.46
C ASP A 9 -4.01 7.51 3.41
N LEU A 10 -3.36 6.76 4.30
CA LEU A 10 -3.52 5.32 4.43
C LEU A 10 -4.43 5.00 5.63
N HIS A 11 -5.54 4.34 5.36
CA HIS A 11 -6.49 3.93 6.39
C HIS A 11 -6.12 2.57 6.98
N GLU A 12 -6.74 2.25 8.12
CA GLU A 12 -6.73 0.95 8.78
C GLU A 12 -7.08 -0.19 7.81
N CYS A 13 -6.64 -1.41 8.14
CA CYS A 13 -6.86 -2.57 7.29
C CYS A 13 -8.35 -2.77 6.95
N PRO A 14 -8.72 -2.85 5.66
CA PRO A 14 -10.12 -3.03 5.25
C PRO A 14 -10.70 -4.41 5.63
N LEU A 15 -9.87 -5.36 6.06
CA LEU A 15 -10.30 -6.71 6.43
C LEU A 15 -10.40 -6.95 7.94
N CYS A 16 -9.52 -6.33 8.72
CA CYS A 16 -9.40 -6.62 10.15
C CYS A 16 -9.27 -5.38 11.04
N GLU A 17 -9.33 -4.17 10.44
CA GLU A 17 -9.17 -2.89 11.14
C GLU A 17 -7.80 -2.77 11.87
N GLY A 18 -6.86 -3.64 11.53
CA GLY A 18 -5.49 -3.63 12.04
C GLY A 18 -4.60 -2.56 11.42
N GLY A 19 -3.37 -2.49 11.93
CA GLY A 19 -2.38 -1.53 11.47
C GLY A 19 -1.97 -1.77 10.02
N SER A 20 -1.87 -0.68 9.27
CA SER A 20 -1.49 -0.65 7.86
C SER A 20 -0.19 0.14 7.68
N ILE A 21 0.65 -0.30 6.75
CA ILE A 21 1.88 0.39 6.37
C ILE A 21 1.97 0.51 4.85
N LEU A 22 2.51 1.63 4.37
CA LEU A 22 2.88 1.84 2.98
C LEU A 22 4.40 1.65 2.85
N GLU A 23 4.82 0.68 2.03
CA GLU A 23 6.23 0.35 1.82
C GLU A 23 6.63 0.70 0.39
N GLU A 24 7.85 1.23 0.23
CA GLU A 24 8.50 1.46 -1.06
C GLU A 24 9.45 0.30 -1.35
N GLU A 25 9.25 -0.41 -2.47
CA GLU A 25 10.14 -1.46 -2.91
C GLU A 25 10.63 -1.18 -4.34
N GLY A 26 11.92 -0.89 -4.49
CA GLY A 26 12.50 -0.56 -5.79
C GLY A 26 11.92 0.73 -6.38
N ASN A 27 11.17 0.60 -7.48
CA ASN A 27 10.49 1.73 -8.15
C ASN A 27 8.97 1.61 -8.03
N GLY A 28 8.46 1.13 -6.90
CA GLY A 28 7.03 1.07 -6.67
C GLY A 28 6.65 1.01 -5.20
N PHE A 29 5.34 1.01 -4.97
CA PHE A 29 4.76 0.99 -3.64
C PHE A 29 3.72 -0.12 -3.51
N TYR A 30 3.58 -0.63 -2.30
CA TYR A 30 2.45 -1.45 -1.90
C TYR A 30 2.05 -1.11 -0.46
N ALA A 31 0.79 -1.33 -0.14
CA ALA A 31 0.31 -1.22 1.24
C ALA A 31 0.04 -2.62 1.80
N GLN A 32 0.37 -2.84 3.06
CA GLN A 32 0.16 -4.12 3.75
C GLN A 32 -0.41 -3.91 5.15
N CYS A 33 -1.25 -4.84 5.60
CA CYS A 33 -1.66 -4.94 6.99
C CYS A 33 -0.65 -5.77 7.81
N MET A 34 -0.21 -5.22 8.93
CA MET A 34 0.73 -5.86 9.85
C MET A 34 0.10 -6.97 10.68
N ASP A 35 -1.22 -6.97 10.84
CA ASP A 35 -1.96 -7.94 11.66
C ASP A 35 -2.41 -9.16 10.84
N CYS A 36 -3.12 -8.93 9.73
CA CYS A 36 -3.69 -10.03 8.93
C CYS A 36 -2.88 -10.38 7.68
N GLY A 37 -1.83 -9.61 7.36
CA GLY A 37 -0.95 -9.86 6.23
C GLY A 37 -1.57 -9.64 4.86
N CYS A 38 -2.73 -8.97 4.74
CA CYS A 38 -3.26 -8.62 3.43
C CYS A 38 -2.45 -7.47 2.82
N TYR A 39 -2.30 -7.43 1.51
CA TYR A 39 -1.47 -6.44 0.83
C TYR A 39 -2.03 -6.07 -0.53
N THR A 40 -1.74 -4.88 -1.04
CA THR A 40 -2.11 -4.52 -2.41
C THR A 40 -1.14 -5.11 -3.43
N VAL A 41 -1.52 -5.10 -4.70
CA VAL A 41 -0.53 -5.27 -5.77
C VAL A 41 0.54 -4.18 -5.68
N HIS A 42 1.72 -4.49 -6.21
CA HIS A 42 2.79 -3.51 -6.37
C HIS A 42 2.41 -2.48 -7.45
N VAL A 43 2.55 -1.20 -7.12
CA VAL A 43 2.28 -0.09 -8.03
C VAL A 43 3.60 0.55 -8.43
N ASP A 44 4.09 0.18 -9.61
CA ASP A 44 5.33 0.70 -10.17
C ASP A 44 5.17 2.12 -10.73
N TYR A 45 6.23 2.92 -10.57
CA TYR A 45 6.45 4.21 -11.22
C TYR A 45 7.71 4.15 -12.08
N LYS A 46 7.76 4.97 -13.14
CA LYS A 46 8.91 5.05 -14.05
C LYS A 46 9.84 6.22 -13.74
N ASN A 47 9.27 7.31 -13.22
CA ASN A 47 9.97 8.56 -12.95
C ASN A 47 9.70 9.02 -11.51
N GLU A 48 10.58 9.86 -10.96
CA GLU A 48 10.41 10.40 -9.61
C GLU A 48 9.16 11.27 -9.46
N GLU A 49 8.70 11.91 -10.55
CA GLU A 49 7.44 12.66 -10.59
C GLU A 49 6.20 11.77 -10.37
N ASP A 50 6.25 10.51 -10.83
CA ASP A 50 5.18 9.53 -10.67
C ASP A 50 5.22 8.83 -9.30
N ARG A 51 6.31 8.98 -8.54
CA ARG A 51 6.53 8.30 -7.25
C ARG A 51 5.41 8.57 -6.25
N LEU A 52 5.00 9.84 -6.10
CA LEU A 52 3.91 10.22 -5.20
C LEU A 52 2.56 9.66 -5.66
N GLU A 53 2.31 9.63 -6.96
CA GLU A 53 1.06 9.10 -7.50
C GLU A 53 0.97 7.58 -7.37
N ALA A 54 2.09 6.87 -7.52
CA ALA A 54 2.16 5.44 -7.24
C ALA A 54 1.86 5.13 -5.76
N ALA A 55 2.44 5.90 -4.85
CA ALA A 55 2.20 5.79 -3.41
C ALA A 55 0.72 6.01 -3.06
N LYS A 56 0.11 7.09 -3.56
CA LYS A 56 -1.33 7.37 -3.37
C LYS A 56 -2.20 6.27 -3.94
N ARG A 57 -1.83 5.71 -5.09
CA ARG A 57 -2.61 4.66 -5.74
C ARG A 57 -2.53 3.35 -4.98
N ALA A 58 -1.38 3.00 -4.42
CA ALA A 58 -1.25 1.86 -3.53
C ALA A 58 -2.13 2.02 -2.28
N ALA A 59 -2.13 3.21 -1.66
CA ALA A 59 -3.01 3.49 -0.53
C ALA A 59 -4.50 3.47 -0.93
N GLU A 60 -4.89 4.04 -2.07
CA GLU A 60 -6.27 4.00 -2.58
C GLU A 60 -6.75 2.56 -2.80
N LEU A 61 -5.90 1.70 -3.38
CA LEU A 61 -6.22 0.28 -3.53
C LEU A 61 -6.49 -0.38 -2.17
N PHE A 62 -5.67 -0.08 -1.17
CA PHE A 62 -5.84 -0.62 0.17
C PHE A 62 -7.10 -0.09 0.84
N ASN A 63 -7.30 1.23 0.86
CA ASN A 63 -8.45 1.90 1.48
C ASN A 63 -9.78 1.49 0.83
N THR A 64 -9.78 1.14 -0.45
CA THR A 64 -10.97 0.65 -1.17
C THR A 64 -11.18 -0.87 -1.04
N GLY A 65 -10.35 -1.56 -0.25
CA GLY A 65 -10.47 -2.99 0.00
C GLY A 65 -9.94 -3.88 -1.13
N LYS A 66 -9.21 -3.33 -2.10
CA LYS A 66 -8.57 -4.09 -3.20
C LYS A 66 -7.24 -4.69 -2.74
N VAL A 67 -7.34 -5.57 -1.75
CA VAL A 67 -6.21 -6.26 -1.14
C VAL A 67 -6.20 -7.74 -1.49
N LEU A 68 -5.01 -8.29 -1.64
CA LEU A 68 -4.72 -9.71 -1.77
C LEU A 68 -4.43 -10.26 -0.37
N LYS A 69 -4.86 -11.49 -0.11
CA LYS A 69 -4.54 -12.21 1.11
C LYS A 69 -4.22 -13.65 0.76
N SER A 70 -2.95 -14.01 0.85
CA SER A 70 -2.53 -15.40 0.68
C SER A 70 -2.89 -16.17 1.94
N ASN A 71 -3.88 -17.07 1.84
CA ASN A 71 -4.09 -18.06 2.87
C ASN A 71 -3.06 -19.19 2.69
N PRO A 72 -2.39 -19.67 3.76
CA PRO A 72 -1.50 -20.81 3.64
C PRO A 72 -2.30 -22.05 3.21
N GLY A 73 -2.12 -22.51 1.97
CA GLY A 73 -2.83 -23.67 1.41
C GLY A 73 -3.02 -23.72 -0.11
N GLU A 74 -2.54 -22.73 -0.89
CA GLU A 74 -2.40 -22.85 -2.37
C GLU A 74 -1.07 -23.50 -2.78
#